data_AF-A0A832IN80-F1
#
_entry.id   AF-A0A832IN80-F1
#
_cell.length_a   1.000
_cell.length_b   1.000
_cell.length_c   1.000
_cell.angle_alpha   90.00
_cell.angle_beta   90.00
_cell.angle_gamma   90.00
#
_symmetry.space_group_name_H-M   'P 1'
#
loop_
_entity.id
_entity.type
_entity.pdbx_description
1 polymer ?
#
loop_
_entity_poly.entity_id
_entity_poly.type
_entity_poly.pdbx_seq_one_letter_code
_entity_poly.pdbx_strand_id
1 'polypeptide(L)'
;MDARIEEFGMSYELLTDEEFARELEVLKTMTERLRNQAEKLVALKAEGRVSDQVYNEVLNEISQRYDVLSEKMSELNKANEAKKMKLKEELKNLRYQLESLEVRYAVGSVPEDQYKLMRANLLFRIQEIEELLNRFNALFMSVSENAGKSESILGKRVRKMTPVIPPATPTQKVETAPSQAQATAPTQPQAPAPEKPAKKEIKNCQRCGAENPENAIYCYNCGAKL
;
A
#
# COMPACT_ATOMS: atom_id res chain seq x y z
N MET A 1 3.71 33.09 -1.13
CA MET A 1 2.39 32.51 -0.80
C MET A 1 2.55 31.01 -0.96
N ASP A 2 3.17 30.39 0.05
CA ASP A 2 3.38 28.95 0.10
C ASP A 2 2.05 28.27 0.42
N ALA A 3 1.48 27.61 -0.57
CA ALA A 3 0.37 26.70 -0.37
C ALA A 3 0.89 25.56 0.53
N ARG A 4 0.58 25.66 1.82
CA ARG A 4 0.65 24.53 2.75
C ARG A 4 -0.13 23.39 2.11
N ILE A 5 0.60 22.42 1.56
CA ILE A 5 0.11 21.07 1.42
C ILE A 5 -0.07 20.61 2.86
N GLU A 6 -1.25 20.85 3.41
CA GLU A 6 -1.70 20.12 4.58
C GLU A 6 -1.66 18.66 4.15
N GLU A 7 -0.60 17.97 4.58
CA GLU A 7 -0.59 16.53 4.68
C GLU A 7 -1.84 16.17 5.49
N PHE A 8 -2.94 15.92 4.77
CA PHE A 8 -4.06 15.17 5.28
C PHE A 8 -3.54 13.75 5.49
N GLY A 9 -2.69 13.58 6.51
CA GLY A 9 -2.38 12.30 7.09
C GLY A 9 -3.72 11.75 7.52
N MET A 10 -4.31 10.89 6.67
CA MET A 10 -5.54 10.22 7.01
C MET A 10 -5.24 9.42 8.26
N SER A 11 -5.75 9.90 9.40
CA SER A 11 -5.56 9.22 10.66
C SER A 11 -6.22 7.85 10.54
N TYR A 12 -5.40 6.81 10.39
CA TYR A 12 -5.84 5.42 10.30
C TYR A 12 -6.59 4.97 11.57
N GLU A 13 -6.57 5.78 12.63
CA GLU A 13 -7.34 5.56 13.86
C GLU A 13 -8.86 5.71 13.66
N LEU A 14 -9.30 6.48 12.66
CA LEU A 14 -10.72 6.72 12.39
C LEU A 14 -11.35 5.65 11.47
N LEU A 15 -10.53 4.79 10.87
CA LEU A 15 -11.04 3.73 10.00
C LEU A 15 -11.82 2.70 10.81
N THR A 16 -12.92 2.22 10.25
CA THR A 16 -13.58 1.01 10.77
C THR A 16 -12.63 -0.19 10.69
N ASP A 17 -12.92 -1.27 11.41
CA ASP A 17 -12.04 -2.44 11.41
C ASP A 17 -11.96 -3.13 10.05
N GLU A 18 -13.05 -3.09 9.28
CA GLU A 18 -13.09 -3.59 7.91
C GLU A 18 -12.27 -2.72 6.95
N GLU A 19 -12.40 -1.39 7.05
CA GLU A 19 -11.59 -0.46 6.25
C GLU A 19 -10.11 -0.60 6.56
N PHE A 20 -9.78 -0.72 7.85
CA PHE A 20 -8.40 -0.94 8.29
C PHE A 20 -7.84 -2.27 7.76
N ALA A 21 -8.63 -3.36 7.81
CA ALA A 21 -8.24 -4.63 7.22
C ALA A 21 -8.00 -4.52 5.70
N ARG A 22 -8.86 -3.77 4.99
CA ARG A 22 -8.69 -3.52 3.55
C ARG A 22 -7.40 -2.75 3.25
N GLU A 23 -7.09 -1.71 4.02
CA GLU A 23 -5.85 -0.95 3.87
C GLU A 23 -4.61 -1.82 4.11
N LEU A 24 -4.63 -2.71 5.10
CA LEU A 24 -3.55 -3.68 5.32
C LEU A 24 -3.38 -4.65 4.14
N GLU A 25 -4.48 -5.11 3.53
CA GLU A 25 -4.43 -6.00 2.35
C GLU A 25 -3.87 -5.25 1.12
N VAL A 26 -4.27 -3.99 0.93
CA VAL A 26 -3.70 -3.13 -0.13
C VAL A 26 -2.20 -2.96 0.11
N LEU A 27 -1.77 -2.64 1.33
CA LEU A 27 -0.36 -2.51 1.68
C LEU A 27 0.43 -3.80 1.41
N LYS A 28 -0.14 -4.96 1.78
CA LYS A 28 0.43 -6.28 1.50
C LYS A 28 0.66 -6.51 0.00
N THR A 29 -0.36 -6.28 -0.82
CA THR A 29 -0.26 -6.47 -2.28
C THR A 29 0.75 -5.51 -2.93
N MET A 30 0.81 -4.25 -2.46
CA MET A 30 1.80 -3.27 -2.94
C MET A 30 3.23 -3.70 -2.59
N THR A 31 3.45 -4.16 -1.35
CA THR A 31 4.76 -4.63 -0.88
C THR A 31 5.20 -5.88 -1.65
N GLU A 32 4.29 -6.83 -1.86
CA GLU A 32 4.57 -8.04 -2.64
C GLU A 32 4.90 -7.72 -4.10
N ARG A 33 4.19 -6.76 -4.71
CA ARG A 33 4.49 -6.32 -6.08
C ARG A 33 5.88 -5.70 -6.19
N LEU A 34 6.26 -4.81 -5.27
CA LEU A 34 7.61 -4.22 -5.24
C LEU A 34 8.69 -5.29 -5.04
N ARG A 35 8.47 -6.23 -4.11
CA ARG A 35 9.36 -7.38 -3.90
C ARG A 35 9.58 -8.16 -5.19
N ASN A 36 8.50 -8.54 -5.87
CA ASN A 36 8.56 -9.30 -7.11
C ASN A 36 9.25 -8.52 -8.25
N GLN A 37 9.09 -7.19 -8.29
CA GLN A 37 9.81 -6.34 -9.24
C GLN A 37 11.31 -6.32 -8.96
N ALA A 38 11.70 -6.18 -7.69
CA ALA A 38 13.10 -6.20 -7.28
C ALA A 38 13.76 -7.55 -7.58
N GLU A 39 13.09 -8.67 -7.26
CA GLU A 39 13.57 -10.03 -7.55
C GLU A 39 13.78 -10.25 -9.05
N LYS A 40 12.83 -9.83 -9.89
CA LYS A 40 12.94 -9.92 -11.36
C LYS A 40 14.10 -9.09 -11.90
N LEU A 41 14.28 -7.87 -11.38
CA LEU A 41 15.38 -7.00 -11.79
C LEU A 41 16.74 -7.62 -11.45
N VAL A 42 16.88 -8.22 -10.26
CA VAL A 42 18.09 -8.95 -9.85
C VAL A 42 18.34 -10.16 -10.75
N ALA A 43 17.32 -10.94 -11.08
CA ALA A 43 17.45 -12.08 -11.98
C ALA A 43 17.91 -11.66 -13.39
N LEU A 44 17.29 -10.64 -13.98
CA LEU A 44 17.68 -10.09 -15.29
C LEU A 44 19.12 -9.57 -15.30
N LYS A 45 19.58 -9.00 -14.19
CA LYS A 45 20.97 -8.56 -14.05
C LYS A 45 21.94 -9.73 -13.97
N ALA A 46 21.60 -10.78 -13.23
CA ALA A 46 22.40 -12.01 -13.16
C ALA A 46 22.50 -12.73 -14.51
N GLU A 47 21.45 -12.65 -15.35
CA GLU A 47 21.44 -13.16 -16.73
C GLU A 47 22.24 -12.29 -17.71
N GLY A 48 22.76 -11.13 -17.30
CA GLY A 48 23.48 -10.20 -18.17
C GLY A 48 22.60 -9.48 -19.20
N ARG A 49 21.27 -9.54 -19.05
CA ARG A 49 20.30 -8.95 -19.99
C ARG A 49 20.10 -7.44 -19.81
N VAL A 50 20.61 -6.88 -18.72
CA VAL A 50 20.45 -5.47 -18.36
C VAL A 50 21.82 -4.88 -18.01
N SER A 51 22.13 -3.72 -18.61
CA SER A 51 23.36 -2.98 -18.30
C SER A 51 23.36 -2.48 -16.85
N ASP A 52 24.53 -2.24 -16.27
CA ASP A 52 24.63 -1.69 -14.91
C ASP A 52 23.90 -0.36 -14.74
N GLN A 53 23.96 0.50 -15.76
CA GLN A 53 23.30 1.80 -15.73
C GLN A 53 21.78 1.66 -15.60
N VAL A 54 21.15 0.87 -16.47
CA VAL A 54 19.69 0.65 -16.44
C VAL A 54 19.28 -0.07 -15.16
N TYR A 55 20.07 -1.05 -14.71
CA TYR A 55 19.81 -1.72 -13.43
C TYR A 55 19.79 -0.75 -12.25
N ASN A 56 20.76 0.16 -12.17
CA ASN A 56 20.85 1.14 -11.09
C ASN A 56 19.68 2.13 -11.11
N GLU A 57 19.30 2.60 -12.29
CA GLU A 57 18.18 3.52 -12.48
C GLU A 57 16.86 2.88 -12.00
N VAL A 58 16.53 1.69 -12.49
CA VAL A 58 15.30 0.99 -12.09
C VAL A 58 15.34 0.60 -10.62
N LEU A 59 16.50 0.21 -10.09
CA LEU A 59 16.64 -0.11 -8.67
C LEU A 59 16.41 1.13 -7.78
N ASN A 60 16.91 2.30 -8.20
CA ASN A 60 16.67 3.56 -7.49
C ASN A 60 15.18 3.93 -7.51
N GLU A 61 14.48 3.76 -8.63
CA GLU A 61 13.03 3.97 -8.70
C GLU A 61 12.25 3.03 -7.76
N ILE A 62 12.61 1.74 -7.73
CA ILE A 62 11.99 0.76 -6.83
C ILE A 62 12.27 1.15 -5.37
N SER A 63 13.50 1.60 -5.07
CA SER A 63 13.89 2.04 -3.72
C SER A 63 13.09 3.25 -3.27
N GLN A 64 12.95 4.28 -4.09
CA GLN A 64 12.13 5.46 -3.78
C GLN A 64 10.66 5.08 -3.50
N ARG A 65 10.09 4.17 -4.28
CA ARG A 65 8.73 3.67 -4.04
C ARG A 65 8.63 2.87 -2.74
N TYR A 66 9.66 2.11 -2.42
CA TYR A 66 9.73 1.37 -1.16
C TYR A 66 9.83 2.30 0.05
N ASP A 67 10.58 3.40 -0.04
CA ASP A 67 10.70 4.38 1.05
C ASP A 67 9.33 4.99 1.40
N VAL A 68 8.57 5.44 0.38
CA VAL A 68 7.20 5.94 0.57
C VAL A 68 6.29 4.86 1.16
N LEU A 69 6.42 3.60 0.71
CA LEU A 69 5.62 2.50 1.24
C LEU A 69 6.00 2.14 2.68
N SER A 70 7.27 2.26 3.04
CA SER A 70 7.81 2.02 4.38
C SER A 70 7.28 3.03 5.39
N GLU A 71 7.17 4.30 5.00
CA GLU A 71 6.51 5.33 5.82
C GLU A 71 5.04 4.98 6.07
N LYS A 72 4.27 4.67 5.01
CA LYS A 72 2.88 4.22 5.14
C LYS A 72 2.76 2.97 6.03
N MET A 73 3.69 2.02 5.91
CA MET A 73 3.74 0.82 6.74
C MET A 73 3.98 1.14 8.22
N SER A 74 4.86 2.09 8.51
CA SER A 74 5.13 2.57 9.87
C SER A 74 3.89 3.20 10.51
N GLU A 75 3.17 4.04 9.76
CA GLU A 75 1.92 4.66 10.23
C GLU A 75 0.82 3.62 10.48
N LEU A 76 0.60 2.71 9.53
CA LEU A 76 -0.36 1.62 9.68
C LEU A 76 0.02 0.69 10.83
N ASN A 77 1.30 0.46 11.10
CA ASN A 77 1.75 -0.33 12.25
C ASN A 77 1.38 0.34 13.59
N LYS A 78 1.62 1.66 13.71
CA LYS A 78 1.22 2.41 14.91
C LYS A 78 -0.29 2.32 15.14
N ALA A 79 -1.09 2.51 14.08
CA ALA A 79 -2.54 2.39 14.14
C ALA A 79 -2.99 0.95 14.47
N ASN A 80 -2.32 -0.06 13.92
CA ASN A 80 -2.59 -1.48 14.19
C ASN A 80 -2.38 -1.80 15.68
N GLU A 81 -1.26 -1.37 16.26
CA GLU A 81 -0.97 -1.60 17.68
C GLU A 81 -1.95 -0.85 18.58
N ALA A 82 -2.31 0.40 18.23
CA ALA A 82 -3.35 1.14 18.95
C ALA A 82 -4.71 0.42 18.92
N LYS A 83 -5.13 -0.09 17.76
CA LYS A 83 -6.37 -0.88 17.63
C LYS A 83 -6.31 -2.19 18.40
N LYS A 84 -5.21 -2.93 18.30
CA LYS A 84 -5.01 -4.18 19.07
C LYS A 84 -5.09 -3.94 20.58
N MET A 85 -4.56 -2.83 21.08
CA MET A 85 -4.67 -2.47 22.49
C MET A 85 -6.12 -2.20 22.90
N LYS A 86 -6.88 -1.45 22.10
CA LYS A 86 -8.32 -1.20 22.35
C LYS A 86 -9.13 -2.51 22.37
N LEU A 87 -8.92 -3.39 21.39
CA LEU A 87 -9.60 -4.68 21.28
C LEU A 87 -9.24 -5.63 22.43
N LYS A 88 -7.98 -5.64 22.87
CA LYS A 88 -7.56 -6.43 24.05
C LYS A 88 -8.24 -5.97 25.33
N GLU A 89 -8.41 -4.66 25.50
CA GLU A 89 -9.13 -4.11 26.66
C GLU A 89 -10.63 -4.43 26.60
N GLU A 90 -11.26 -4.32 25.42
CA GLU A 90 -12.66 -4.74 25.22
C GLU A 90 -12.84 -6.23 25.55
N LEU A 91 -11.94 -7.08 25.06
CA LEU A 91 -11.93 -8.52 25.32
C LEU A 91 -11.78 -8.82 26.83
N LYS A 92 -10.92 -8.10 27.54
CA LYS A 92 -10.77 -8.22 28.99
C LYS A 92 -12.07 -7.83 29.71
N ASN A 93 -12.71 -6.72 29.31
CA ASN A 93 -13.97 -6.28 29.88
C ASN A 93 -15.09 -7.31 29.63
N LEU A 94 -15.21 -7.86 28.41
CA LEU A 94 -16.20 -8.88 28.10
C LEU A 94 -16.00 -10.17 28.90
N ARG A 95 -14.75 -10.59 29.10
CA ARG A 95 -14.43 -11.75 29.96
C ARG A 95 -14.84 -11.50 31.41
N TYR A 96 -14.58 -10.30 31.94
CA TYR A 96 -15.05 -9.91 33.27
C TYR A 96 -16.58 -9.90 33.37
N GLN A 97 -17.28 -9.40 32.35
CA GLN A 97 -18.74 -9.42 32.30
C GLN A 97 -19.30 -10.85 32.27
N LEU A 98 -18.63 -11.75 31.56
CA LEU A 98 -18.98 -13.17 31.52
C LEU A 98 -18.83 -13.82 32.89
N GLU A 99 -17.69 -13.60 33.56
CA GLU A 99 -17.45 -14.10 34.91
C GLU A 99 -18.47 -13.54 35.92
N SER A 100 -18.75 -12.24 35.86
CA SER A 100 -19.77 -11.58 36.69
C SER A 100 -21.18 -12.15 36.43
N LEU A 101 -21.51 -12.48 35.18
CA LEU A 101 -22.77 -13.12 34.81
C LEU A 101 -22.85 -14.54 35.38
N GLU A 102 -21.77 -15.32 35.31
CA GLU A 102 -21.69 -16.68 35.85
C GLU A 102 -21.89 -16.69 37.37
N VAL A 103 -21.25 -15.77 38.10
CA VAL A 103 -21.44 -15.60 39.56
C VAL A 103 -22.89 -15.23 39.88
N ARG A 104 -23.46 -14.27 39.15
CA ARG A 104 -24.86 -13.83 39.34
C ARG A 104 -25.87 -14.96 39.10
N TYR A 105 -25.63 -15.80 38.09
CA TYR A 105 -26.44 -16.98 37.85
C TYR A 105 -26.30 -18.00 38.99
N ALA A 106 -25.07 -18.26 39.45
CA ALA A 106 -24.81 -19.21 40.54
C ALA A 106 -25.50 -18.85 41.86
N VAL A 107 -25.64 -17.55 42.19
CA VAL A 107 -26.38 -17.08 43.37
C VAL A 107 -27.90 -17.00 43.15
N GLY A 108 -28.40 -17.42 41.98
CA GLY A 108 -29.82 -17.42 41.64
C GLY A 108 -30.40 -16.03 41.32
N SER A 109 -29.55 -15.02 41.08
CA SER A 109 -30.01 -13.66 40.78
C SER A 109 -30.45 -13.44 39.32
N VAL A 110 -30.11 -14.37 38.43
CA VAL A 110 -30.45 -14.32 37.01
C VAL A 110 -31.19 -15.61 36.62
N PRO A 111 -32.39 -15.52 36.00
CA PRO A 111 -33.11 -16.69 35.49
C PRO A 111 -32.31 -17.44 34.41
N GLU A 112 -32.50 -18.76 34.32
CA GLU A 112 -31.73 -19.62 33.40
C GLU A 112 -31.83 -19.20 31.93
N ASP A 113 -33.02 -18.80 31.47
CA ASP A 113 -33.22 -18.37 30.08
C ASP A 113 -32.45 -17.08 29.76
N GLN A 114 -32.44 -16.12 30.68
CA GLN A 114 -31.69 -14.87 30.54
C GLN A 114 -30.18 -15.14 30.58
N TYR A 115 -29.72 -16.01 31.48
CA TYR A 115 -28.33 -16.40 31.57
C TYR A 115 -27.83 -17.01 30.26
N LYS A 116 -28.55 -17.99 29.70
CA LYS A 116 -28.16 -18.65 28.44
C LYS A 116 -28.02 -17.65 27.30
N LEU A 117 -28.99 -16.75 27.15
CA LEU A 117 -28.97 -15.72 26.11
C LEU A 117 -27.80 -14.75 26.28
N MET A 118 -27.63 -14.19 27.49
CA MET A 118 -26.54 -13.23 27.77
C MET A 118 -25.16 -13.88 27.61
N ARG A 119 -25.01 -15.12 28.07
CA ARG A 119 -23.77 -15.89 27.94
C ARG A 119 -23.44 -16.14 26.47
N ALA A 120 -24.43 -16.55 25.66
CA ALA A 120 -24.23 -16.75 24.24
C ALA A 120 -23.77 -15.46 23.53
N ASN A 121 -24.40 -14.32 23.84
CA ASN A 121 -24.02 -13.02 23.26
C ASN A 121 -22.59 -12.59 23.65
N LEU A 122 -22.22 -12.75 24.93
CA LEU A 122 -20.86 -12.42 25.38
C LEU A 122 -19.80 -13.31 24.73
N LEU A 123 -20.06 -14.63 24.67
CA LEU A 123 -19.14 -15.57 24.02
C LEU A 123 -18.99 -15.28 22.53
N PHE A 124 -20.09 -14.99 21.83
CA PHE A 124 -20.06 -14.60 20.43
C PHE A 124 -19.20 -13.35 20.22
N ARG A 125 -19.41 -12.31 21.04
CA ARG A 125 -18.62 -11.07 20.93
C ARG A 125 -17.14 -11.27 21.24
N ILE A 126 -16.81 -12.10 22.24
CA ILE A 126 -15.42 -12.48 22.54
C ILE A 126 -14.78 -13.15 21.33
N GLN A 127 -15.49 -14.10 20.71
CA GLN A 127 -15.00 -14.81 19.53
C GLN A 127 -14.75 -13.87 18.34
N GLU A 128 -15.68 -12.94 18.05
CA GLU A 128 -15.50 -11.95 16.98
C GLU A 128 -14.22 -11.12 17.16
N ILE A 129 -13.95 -10.65 18.38
CA ILE A 129 -12.76 -9.84 18.68
C ILE A 129 -11.49 -10.68 18.55
N GLU A 130 -11.50 -11.93 19.02
CA GLU A 130 -10.37 -12.85 18.89
C GLU A 130 -10.04 -13.15 17.42
N GLU A 131 -11.05 -13.41 16.59
CA GLU A 131 -10.89 -13.61 15.14
C GLU A 131 -10.32 -12.36 14.47
N LEU A 132 -10.79 -11.17 14.85
CA LEU A 132 -10.32 -9.90 14.30
C LEU A 132 -8.87 -9.61 14.69
N LEU A 133 -8.49 -9.84 15.96
CA LEU A 133 -7.11 -9.75 16.42
C LEU A 133 -6.19 -10.72 15.66
N ASN A 134 -6.63 -11.97 15.45
CA ASN A 134 -5.88 -12.97 14.69
C ASN A 134 -5.71 -12.55 13.24
N ARG A 135 -6.76 -12.02 12.61
CA ARG A 135 -6.72 -11.49 11.24
C ARG A 135 -5.71 -10.35 11.11
N PHE A 136 -5.74 -9.37 12.00
CA PHE A 136 -4.77 -8.26 12.00
C PHE A 136 -3.33 -8.74 12.17
N ASN A 137 -3.09 -9.69 13.09
CA ASN A 137 -1.75 -10.26 13.27
C ASN A 137 -1.27 -11.00 12.01
N ALA A 138 -2.12 -11.79 11.36
CA ALA A 138 -1.76 -12.52 10.15
C ALA A 138 -1.41 -11.57 8.98
N LEU A 139 -2.21 -10.53 8.78
CA LEU A 139 -1.96 -9.52 7.74
C LEU A 139 -0.66 -8.77 8.02
N PHE A 140 -0.46 -8.32 9.25
CA PHE A 140 0.74 -7.58 9.62
C PHE A 140 2.01 -8.42 9.49
N MET A 141 1.99 -9.69 9.92
CA MET A 141 3.12 -10.60 9.75
C MET A 141 3.47 -10.81 8.27
N SER A 142 2.48 -10.96 7.40
CA SER A 142 2.68 -11.09 5.96
C SER A 142 3.28 -9.82 5.34
N VAL A 143 2.81 -8.63 5.74
CA VAL A 143 3.37 -7.34 5.30
C VAL A 143 4.82 -7.22 5.76
N SER A 144 5.10 -7.47 7.04
CA SER A 144 6.44 -7.38 7.64
C SER A 144 7.43 -8.34 6.99
N GLU A 145 7.03 -9.58 6.71
CA GLU A 145 7.88 -10.56 6.02
C GLU A 145 8.22 -10.11 4.59
N ASN A 146 7.23 -9.61 3.84
CA ASN A 146 7.45 -9.09 2.49
C ASN A 146 8.34 -7.84 2.49
N ALA A 147 8.19 -6.97 3.49
CA ALA A 147 9.03 -5.80 3.70
C ALA A 147 10.48 -6.20 3.97
N GLY A 148 10.72 -7.10 4.93
CA GLY A 148 12.06 -7.59 5.25
C GLY A 148 12.77 -8.27 4.08
N LYS A 149 12.03 -9.02 3.25
CA LYS A 149 12.57 -9.58 2.00
C LYS A 149 12.95 -8.50 0.99
N SER A 150 12.10 -7.48 0.83
CA SER A 150 12.37 -6.33 -0.03
C SER A 150 13.59 -5.56 0.44
N GLU A 151 13.70 -5.30 1.74
CA GLU A 151 14.84 -4.62 2.35
C GLU A 151 16.14 -5.44 2.20
N SER A 152 16.10 -6.77 2.26
CA SER A 152 17.29 -7.61 2.00
C SER A 152 17.81 -7.48 0.56
N ILE A 153 16.90 -7.25 -0.41
CA ILE A 153 17.26 -7.06 -1.82
C ILE A 153 17.81 -5.65 -2.05
N LEU A 154 17.15 -4.63 -1.50
CA LEU A 154 17.49 -3.20 -1.71
C LEU A 154 18.67 -2.74 -0.82
N GLY A 155 18.69 -3.19 0.44
CA GLY A 155 19.58 -2.76 1.52
C GLY A 155 21.04 -3.23 1.40
N LYS A 156 21.37 -4.10 0.43
CA LYS A 156 22.77 -4.42 0.12
C LYS A 156 23.55 -3.21 -0.43
N ARG A 157 22.90 -2.10 -0.78
CA ARG A 157 23.57 -0.96 -1.44
C ARG A 157 23.64 0.35 -0.65
N VAL A 158 22.73 0.62 0.29
CA VAL A 158 22.54 2.00 0.80
C VAL A 158 23.51 2.39 1.94
N ARG A 159 24.24 1.46 2.57
CA ARG A 159 25.04 1.81 3.78
C ARG A 159 26.42 2.46 3.58
N LYS A 160 26.85 2.83 2.37
CA LYS A 160 28.11 3.60 2.19
C LYS A 160 28.06 4.57 1.00
N MET A 161 27.20 5.58 1.06
CA MET A 161 27.62 6.89 0.56
C MET A 161 27.89 7.76 1.79
N THR A 162 29.05 7.54 2.41
CA THR A 162 29.71 8.63 3.13
C THR A 162 29.73 9.83 2.18
N PRO A 163 29.31 11.03 2.61
CA PRO A 163 29.42 12.21 1.78
C PRO A 163 30.87 12.30 1.33
N VAL A 164 31.11 12.11 0.04
CA VAL A 164 32.41 12.40 -0.56
C VAL A 164 32.54 13.90 -0.37
N ILE A 165 33.29 14.31 0.66
CA ILE A 165 33.74 15.68 0.83
C ILE A 165 34.47 16.00 -0.48
N PRO A 166 33.96 16.90 -1.32
CA PRO A 166 34.60 17.19 -2.58
C PRO A 166 36.00 17.74 -2.28
N PRO A 167 37.08 17.21 -2.87
CA PRO A 167 38.38 17.86 -2.80
C PRO A 167 38.22 19.25 -3.45
N ALA A 168 38.60 20.28 -2.71
CA ALA A 168 38.56 21.66 -3.17
C ALA A 168 39.40 21.80 -4.45
N THR A 169 38.76 22.05 -5.59
CA THR A 169 39.45 22.35 -6.86
C THR A 169 39.35 23.85 -7.18
N PRO A 170 40.43 24.47 -7.69
CA PRO A 170 40.52 25.91 -7.84
C PRO A 170 39.74 26.42 -9.05
N THR A 171 39.24 27.63 -8.90
CA THR A 171 38.53 28.43 -9.90
C THR A 171 39.38 28.64 -11.16
N GLN A 172 38.88 28.21 -12.33
CA GLN A 172 39.33 28.72 -13.63
C GLN A 172 38.15 29.29 -14.42
N LYS A 173 38.42 30.45 -15.00
CA LYS A 173 37.53 31.40 -15.66
C LYS A 173 37.92 31.42 -17.14
N VAL A 174 37.07 30.96 -18.05
CA VAL A 174 37.15 31.18 -19.51
C VAL A 174 35.72 31.02 -20.04
N GLU A 175 35.01 32.09 -20.40
CA GLU A 175 35.02 32.87 -21.65
C GLU A 175 34.02 32.34 -22.69
N THR A 176 33.19 33.28 -23.14
CA THR A 176 31.95 33.15 -23.89
C THR A 176 32.21 33.24 -25.39
N ALA A 177 31.61 32.38 -26.22
CA ALA A 177 31.24 32.73 -27.59
C ALA A 177 30.12 31.80 -28.15
N PRO A 178 29.25 32.31 -29.05
CA PRO A 178 28.01 31.65 -29.48
C PRO A 178 28.14 30.97 -30.84
N SER A 179 27.39 29.88 -31.10
CA SER A 179 27.06 29.49 -32.49
C SER A 179 25.86 28.55 -32.62
N GLN A 180 24.83 29.10 -33.27
CA GLN A 180 23.99 28.59 -34.37
C GLN A 180 23.14 27.31 -34.27
N ALA A 181 21.91 27.51 -34.74
CA ALA A 181 20.82 26.58 -35.00
C ALA A 181 21.08 25.60 -36.16
N GLN A 182 20.36 24.47 -36.17
CA GLN A 182 19.66 23.97 -37.37
C GLN A 182 18.68 22.83 -37.03
N ALA A 183 17.50 22.93 -37.63
CA ALA A 183 16.48 21.90 -37.71
C ALA A 183 16.83 20.86 -38.77
N THR A 184 16.30 19.63 -38.65
CA THR A 184 15.64 18.87 -39.74
C THR A 184 15.14 17.51 -39.23
N ALA A 185 13.84 17.27 -39.41
CA ALA A 185 13.28 15.92 -39.59
C ALA A 185 13.64 15.44 -41.01
N PRO A 186 13.62 14.12 -41.33
CA PRO A 186 12.34 13.55 -41.80
C PRO A 186 12.16 12.00 -41.70
N THR A 187 10.91 11.60 -41.96
CA THR A 187 10.42 10.37 -42.64
C THR A 187 10.18 9.06 -41.88
N GLN A 188 8.89 8.71 -41.83
CA GLN A 188 8.29 7.40 -41.58
C GLN A 188 8.60 6.37 -42.68
N PRO A 189 8.58 5.06 -42.35
CA PRO A 189 8.02 4.04 -43.25
C PRO A 189 6.69 3.43 -42.76
N GLN A 190 5.85 3.07 -43.73
CA GLN A 190 4.46 2.59 -43.62
C GLN A 190 4.31 1.09 -43.30
N ALA A 191 3.25 0.79 -42.52
CA ALA A 191 2.27 -0.33 -42.57
C ALA A 191 2.76 -1.80 -42.40
N PRO A 192 1.99 -2.68 -41.72
CA PRO A 192 0.71 -3.18 -42.26
C PRO A 192 -0.49 -3.19 -41.28
N ALA A 193 -1.66 -3.41 -41.88
CA ALA A 193 -3.02 -3.29 -41.36
C ALA A 193 -3.37 -4.04 -40.06
N PRO A 194 -4.24 -3.48 -39.20
CA PRO A 194 -5.02 -4.24 -38.26
C PRO A 194 -6.42 -4.55 -38.82
N GLU A 195 -6.83 -5.78 -38.56
CA GLU A 195 -8.14 -6.35 -38.83
C GLU A 195 -9.27 -5.51 -38.20
N LYS A 196 -10.41 -5.48 -38.91
CA LYS A 196 -11.66 -4.84 -38.48
C LYS A 196 -12.03 -5.26 -37.04
N PRO A 197 -12.05 -4.33 -36.06
CA PRO A 197 -12.71 -4.62 -34.79
C PRO A 197 -14.21 -4.41 -34.97
N ALA A 198 -14.97 -5.39 -34.47
CA ALA A 198 -16.41 -5.27 -34.27
C ALA A 198 -16.73 -3.94 -33.58
N LYS A 199 -17.71 -3.23 -34.14
CA LYS A 199 -18.23 -1.94 -33.67
C LYS A 199 -18.74 -2.13 -32.24
N LYS A 200 -17.89 -1.87 -31.25
CA LYS A 200 -18.29 -1.82 -29.83
C LYS A 200 -18.94 -0.47 -29.63
N GLU A 201 -20.20 -0.46 -29.25
CA GLU A 201 -20.88 0.78 -28.86
C GLU A 201 -20.19 1.33 -27.60
N ILE A 202 -19.94 2.64 -27.60
CA ILE A 202 -19.18 3.35 -26.56
C ILE A 202 -20.16 4.28 -25.84
N LYS A 203 -20.12 4.29 -24.50
CA LYS A 203 -20.87 5.24 -23.67
C LYS A 203 -19.92 6.18 -22.93
N ASN A 204 -20.32 7.44 -22.80
CA ASN A 204 -19.48 8.48 -22.20
C ASN A 204 -19.88 8.70 -20.74
N CYS A 205 -18.89 8.83 -19.86
CA CYS A 205 -19.13 9.08 -18.45
C CYS A 205 -19.68 10.50 -18.23
N GLN A 206 -20.86 10.63 -17.62
CA GLN A 206 -21.45 11.95 -17.33
C GLN A 206 -20.66 12.77 -16.29
N ARG A 207 -19.79 12.13 -15.49
CA ARG A 207 -19.01 12.81 -14.46
C ARG A 207 -17.67 13.37 -14.95
N CYS A 208 -16.98 12.65 -15.85
CA CYS A 208 -15.63 13.02 -16.28
C CYS A 208 -15.41 13.03 -17.80
N GLY A 209 -16.42 12.69 -18.59
CA GLY A 209 -16.35 12.69 -20.07
C GLY A 209 -15.56 11.53 -20.69
N ALA A 210 -15.04 10.58 -19.89
CA ALA A 210 -14.26 9.47 -20.41
C ALA A 210 -15.13 8.47 -21.19
N GLU A 211 -14.60 7.96 -22.29
CA GLU A 211 -15.20 6.91 -23.11
C GLU A 211 -15.07 5.54 -22.42
N ASN A 212 -16.18 4.83 -22.29
CA ASN A 212 -16.23 3.52 -21.67
C ASN A 212 -16.99 2.53 -22.57
N PRO A 213 -16.65 1.23 -22.54
CA PRO A 213 -17.39 0.23 -23.32
C PRO A 213 -18.82 0.10 -22.79
N GLU A 214 -19.78 -0.25 -23.66
CA GLU A 214 -21.21 -0.34 -23.32
C GLU A 214 -21.50 -1.22 -22.09
N ASN A 215 -20.75 -2.32 -21.93
CA ASN A 215 -20.89 -3.26 -20.82
C ASN A 215 -20.25 -2.79 -19.50
N ALA A 216 -19.65 -1.60 -19.45
CA ALA A 216 -19.06 -1.08 -18.23
C ALA A 216 -20.13 -0.60 -17.23
N ILE A 217 -20.20 -1.19 -16.03
CA ILE A 217 -21.10 -0.74 -14.97
C ILE A 217 -20.56 0.54 -14.29
N TYR A 218 -19.23 0.71 -14.29
CA TYR A 218 -18.52 1.83 -13.68
C TYR A 218 -17.49 2.43 -14.65
N CYS A 219 -17.22 3.72 -14.49
CA CYS A 219 -16.25 4.47 -15.28
C CYS A 219 -14.83 4.03 -14.91
N TYR A 220 -14.07 3.55 -15.89
CA TYR A 220 -12.69 3.13 -15.69
C TYR A 220 -11.74 4.27 -15.29
N ASN A 221 -12.14 5.53 -15.52
CA ASN A 221 -11.31 6.69 -15.18
C ASN A 221 -11.62 7.26 -13.79
N CYS A 222 -12.90 7.41 -13.42
CA CYS A 222 -13.30 8.10 -12.18
C CYS A 222 -14.13 7.26 -11.20
N GLY A 223 -14.43 6.00 -11.53
CA GLY A 223 -15.20 5.09 -10.67
C GLY A 223 -16.69 5.40 -10.54
N ALA A 224 -17.21 6.45 -11.19
CA ALA A 224 -18.63 6.76 -11.18
C ALA A 224 -19.44 5.70 -11.95
N LYS A 225 -20.67 5.40 -11.51
CA LYS A 225 -21.60 4.49 -12.21
C LYS A 225 -22.01 5.09 -13.56
N LEU A 226 -21.98 4.28 -14.63
CA LEU A 226 -22.20 4.70 -16.03
C LEU A 226 -23.61 4.44 -16.55
#